data_AF-A0A9D7PWL8-F1
#
_entry.id   AF-A0A9D7PWL8-F1
#
_cell.length_a   1.000
_cell.length_b   1.000
_cell.length_c   1.000
_cell.angle_alpha   90.00
_cell.angle_beta   90.00
_cell.angle_gamma   90.00
#
_symmetry.space_group_name_H-M   'P 1'
#
loop_
_entity.id
_entity.type
_entity.pdbx_description
1 polymer ?
#
loop_
_entity_poly.entity_id
_entity_poly.type
_entity_poly.pdbx_seq_one_letter_code
_entity_poly.pdbx_strand_id
1 'polypeptide(L)'
;MNLINVMPDNFIKTAERMRDSSMVLHSKEHFHNACYLAGYVCECYLKVIVQNDPNLRRPRTFRHSITDMIYAITSATTIPAQFRPFILNLNVDCASLIANWNPNNRYDDASGWDQAKSNQFQIEMEKCFDKVADMYISQII
;
A
#
# COMPACT_ATOMS: atom_id res chain seq x y z
N MET A 1 -32.96 2.40 -15.22
CA MET A 1 -31.87 1.63 -14.61
C MET A 1 -30.84 2.66 -14.15
N ASN A 2 -30.81 3.00 -12.86
CA ASN A 2 -29.90 4.03 -12.36
C ASN A 2 -28.47 3.47 -12.37
N LEU A 3 -27.66 3.95 -13.31
CA LEU A 3 -26.21 3.81 -13.25
C LEU A 3 -25.75 4.64 -12.05
N ILE A 4 -25.59 3.98 -10.90
CA ILE A 4 -24.86 4.58 -9.78
C ILE A 4 -23.46 4.80 -10.32
N ASN A 5 -23.09 6.07 -10.56
CA ASN A 5 -21.71 6.47 -10.82
C ASN A 5 -20.91 6.11 -9.57
N VAL A 6 -20.37 4.89 -9.54
CA VAL A 6 -19.41 4.48 -8.52
C VAL A 6 -18.18 5.34 -8.79
N MET A 7 -17.93 6.33 -7.94
CA MET A 7 -16.68 7.07 -8.00
C MET A 7 -15.53 6.06 -7.93
N PRO A 8 -14.52 6.17 -8.80
CA PRO A 8 -13.35 5.33 -8.69
C PRO A 8 -12.75 5.46 -7.29
N ASP A 9 -12.25 4.35 -6.77
CA ASP A 9 -11.63 4.33 -5.46
C ASP A 9 -10.45 5.30 -5.42
N ASN A 10 -10.39 6.12 -4.37
CA ASN A 10 -9.31 7.08 -4.20
C ASN A 10 -8.25 6.51 -3.26
N PHE A 11 -7.43 5.58 -3.79
CA PHE A 11 -6.34 4.97 -3.03
C PHE A 11 -5.22 5.98 -2.71
N ILE A 12 -5.04 7.02 -3.53
CA ILE A 12 -4.05 8.09 -3.30
C ILE A 12 -4.39 8.85 -2.01
N LYS A 13 -5.60 9.42 -1.91
CA LYS A 13 -6.04 10.14 -0.71
C LYS A 13 -6.17 9.24 0.51
N THR A 14 -6.41 7.95 0.30
CA THR A 14 -6.44 6.98 1.41
C THR A 14 -5.03 6.71 1.93
N ALA A 15 -4.05 6.52 1.04
CA ALA A 15 -2.64 6.38 1.41
C ALA A 15 -2.14 7.61 2.19
N GLU A 16 -2.48 8.82 1.75
CA GLU A 16 -2.12 10.08 2.43
C GLU A 16 -2.65 10.12 3.87
N ARG A 17 -3.96 9.94 4.06
CA ARG A 17 -4.56 9.95 5.41
C ARG A 17 -4.00 8.85 6.32
N MET A 18 -3.73 7.67 5.77
CA MET A 18 -3.20 6.54 6.54
C MET A 18 -1.74 6.74 6.92
N ARG A 19 -0.92 7.28 6.01
CA ARG A 19 0.46 7.68 6.30
C ARG A 19 0.50 8.70 7.44
N ASP A 20 -0.24 9.80 7.31
CA ASP A 20 -0.21 10.86 8.30
C ASP A 20 -0.67 10.35 9.67
N SER A 21 -1.72 9.53 9.69
CA SER A 21 -2.22 8.89 10.92
C SER A 21 -1.20 7.91 11.50
N SER A 22 -0.53 7.12 10.65
CA SER A 22 0.52 6.17 11.04
C SER A 22 1.69 6.89 11.72
N MET A 23 2.17 7.98 11.13
CA MET A 23 3.25 8.80 11.69
C MET A 23 2.87 9.41 13.04
N VAL A 24 1.64 9.93 13.18
CA VAL A 24 1.16 10.46 14.46
C VAL A 24 1.10 9.38 15.52
N LEU A 25 0.55 8.20 15.20
CA LEU A 25 0.47 7.07 16.14
C LEU A 25 1.87 6.59 16.55
N HIS A 26 2.80 6.52 15.60
CA HIS A 26 4.19 6.17 15.87
C HIS A 26 4.83 7.16 16.85
N SER A 27 4.65 8.47 16.62
CA SER A 27 5.19 9.52 17.50
C SER A 27 4.59 9.51 18.92
N LYS A 28 3.42 8.90 19.08
CA LYS A 28 2.71 8.72 20.36
C LYS A 28 2.93 7.35 20.96
N GLU A 29 3.89 6.58 20.45
CA GLU A 29 4.23 5.24 20.93
C GLU A 29 3.09 4.21 20.78
N HIS A 30 2.09 4.51 19.96
CA HIS A 30 1.03 3.57 19.58
C HIS A 30 1.47 2.69 18.42
N PHE A 31 2.56 1.95 18.62
CA PHE A 31 3.31 1.23 17.60
C PHE A 31 2.49 0.20 16.84
N HIS A 32 1.65 -0.57 17.53
CA HIS A 32 0.79 -1.59 16.91
C HIS A 32 -0.17 -0.98 15.88
N ASN A 33 -0.85 0.11 16.25
CA ASN A 33 -1.77 0.81 15.34
C ASN A 33 -1.02 1.57 14.24
N ALA A 34 0.19 2.07 14.52
CA ALA A 34 1.04 2.63 13.48
C ALA A 34 1.43 1.56 12.44
N CYS A 35 1.83 0.36 12.88
CA CYS A 35 2.13 -0.76 11.99
C CYS A 35 0.92 -1.17 11.16
N TYR A 36 -0.26 -1.20 11.77
CA TYR A 36 -1.53 -1.49 11.08
C TYR A 36 -1.75 -0.54 9.91
N LEU A 37 -1.65 0.77 10.14
CA LEU A 37 -1.86 1.78 9.10
C LEU A 37 -0.73 1.82 8.06
N ALA A 38 0.52 1.60 8.48
CA ALA A 38 1.67 1.57 7.58
C ALA A 38 1.51 0.53 6.46
N GLY A 39 1.03 -0.68 6.78
CA GLY A 39 0.80 -1.69 5.75
C GLY A 39 -0.37 -1.37 4.82
N TYR A 40 -1.37 -0.60 5.26
CA TYR A 40 -2.40 -0.12 4.33
C TYR A 40 -1.88 0.90 3.32
N VAL A 41 -0.84 1.67 3.65
CA VAL A 41 -0.21 2.57 2.66
C VAL A 41 0.45 1.74 1.57
N CYS A 42 1.17 0.66 1.92
CA CYS A 42 1.72 -0.30 0.96
C CYS A 42 0.61 -0.95 0.11
N GLU A 43 -0.48 -1.38 0.74
CA GLU A 43 -1.66 -1.89 0.04
C GLU A 43 -2.24 -0.87 -0.95
N CYS A 44 -2.40 0.39 -0.54
CA CYS A 44 -2.92 1.46 -1.39
C CYS A 44 -1.99 1.75 -2.57
N TYR A 45 -0.67 1.81 -2.34
CA TYR A 45 0.33 1.97 -3.39
C TYR A 45 0.18 0.90 -4.48
N LEU A 46 0.06 -0.37 -4.10
CA LEU A 46 -0.17 -1.46 -5.06
C LEU A 46 -1.50 -1.32 -5.79
N LYS A 47 -2.56 -0.91 -5.08
CA LYS A 47 -3.88 -0.69 -5.67
C LYS A 47 -3.90 0.46 -6.67
N VAL A 48 -3.10 1.52 -6.47
CA VAL A 48 -2.91 2.58 -7.47
C VAL A 48 -2.36 1.99 -8.77
N ILE A 49 -1.33 1.14 -8.70
CA ILE A 49 -0.73 0.52 -9.90
C ILE A 49 -1.76 -0.39 -10.58
N VAL A 50 -2.39 -1.28 -9.82
CA VAL A 50 -3.40 -2.23 -10.34
C VAL A 50 -4.58 -1.51 -10.98
N GLN A 51 -5.04 -0.39 -10.40
CA GLN A 51 -6.16 0.39 -10.93
C GLN A 51 -5.90 0.94 -12.33
N ASN A 52 -4.64 1.14 -12.67
CA ASN A 52 -4.21 1.75 -13.93
C ASN A 52 -3.79 0.73 -14.99
N ASP A 53 -3.90 -0.58 -14.73
CA ASP A 53 -3.79 -1.61 -15.76
C ASP A 53 -5.20 -2.03 -16.21
N PRO A 54 -5.56 -1.83 -17.49
CA PRO A 54 -6.89 -2.17 -18.01
C PRO A 54 -7.20 -3.67 -18.01
N ASN A 55 -6.19 -4.53 -17.89
CA ASN A 55 -6.32 -5.99 -17.92
C ASN A 55 -6.21 -6.62 -16.53
N LEU A 56 -5.78 -5.87 -15.51
CA LEU A 56 -5.78 -6.38 -14.14
C LEU A 56 -7.17 -6.30 -13.53
N ARG A 57 -7.40 -7.19 -12.55
CA ARG A 57 -8.67 -7.21 -11.81
C ARG A 57 -8.88 -5.87 -11.10
N ARG A 58 -10.15 -5.48 -10.91
CA ARG A 58 -10.48 -4.28 -10.13
C ARG A 58 -9.76 -4.33 -8.76
N PRO A 59 -9.08 -3.27 -8.31
CA PRO A 59 -8.24 -3.30 -7.11
C PRO A 59 -8.92 -3.90 -5.87
N ARG A 60 -10.22 -3.66 -5.68
CA ARG A 60 -11.02 -4.22 -4.57
C ARG A 60 -11.08 -5.75 -4.55
N THR A 61 -10.92 -6.44 -5.68
CA THR A 61 -11.00 -7.91 -5.72
C THR A 61 -9.84 -8.58 -5.00
N PHE A 62 -8.71 -7.89 -4.86
CA PHE A 62 -7.55 -8.38 -4.11
C PHE A 62 -7.76 -8.31 -2.59
N ARG A 63 -8.85 -7.68 -2.11
CA ARG A 63 -9.11 -7.43 -0.69
C ARG A 63 -7.90 -6.75 -0.05
N HIS A 64 -7.18 -7.45 0.83
CA HIS A 64 -5.96 -6.98 1.50
C HIS A 64 -4.72 -7.83 1.15
N SER A 65 -4.81 -8.66 0.10
CA SER A 65 -3.72 -9.56 -0.28
C SER A 65 -2.65 -8.81 -1.05
N ILE A 66 -1.61 -8.37 -0.33
CA ILE A 66 -0.41 -7.75 -0.92
C ILE A 66 0.29 -8.73 -1.86
N THR A 67 0.44 -10.00 -1.45
CA THR A 67 1.10 -11.04 -2.26
C THR A 67 0.43 -11.25 -3.61
N ASP A 68 -0.91 -11.32 -3.65
CA ASP A 68 -1.63 -11.50 -4.91
C ASP A 68 -1.49 -10.28 -5.83
N MET A 69 -1.45 -9.06 -5.27
CA MET A 69 -1.21 -7.84 -6.05
C MET A 69 0.22 -7.78 -6.60
N ILE A 70 1.22 -8.17 -5.79
CA ILE A 70 2.61 -8.28 -6.26
C ILE A 70 2.69 -9.26 -7.42
N TYR A 71 2.11 -10.46 -7.27
CA TYR A 71 2.09 -11.47 -8.33
C TYR A 71 1.40 -10.96 -9.60
N ALA A 72 0.26 -10.29 -9.46
CA ALA A 72 -0.46 -9.70 -10.59
C ALA A 72 0.40 -8.63 -11.30
N ILE A 73 1.08 -7.76 -10.55
CA ILE A 73 1.91 -6.70 -11.11
C ILE A 73 3.14 -7.27 -11.82
N THR A 74 3.83 -8.25 -11.22
CA THR A 74 5.06 -8.81 -11.79
C THR A 74 4.80 -9.73 -12.99
N SER A 75 3.65 -10.39 -13.04
CA SER A 75 3.24 -11.24 -14.17
C SER A 75 2.57 -10.47 -15.31
N ALA A 76 2.13 -9.23 -15.07
CA ALA A 76 1.48 -8.42 -16.07
C ALA A 76 2.46 -7.93 -17.14
N THR A 77 2.26 -8.38 -18.38
CA THR A 77 2.89 -7.78 -19.56
C THR A 77 2.22 -6.47 -19.99
N THR A 78 1.08 -6.16 -19.39
CA THR A 78 0.14 -5.11 -19.78
C THR A 78 0.25 -3.82 -18.97
N ILE A 79 1.06 -3.80 -17.90
CA ILE A 79 1.28 -2.57 -17.15
C ILE A 79 1.86 -1.52 -18.09
N PRO A 80 1.23 -0.34 -18.20
CA PRO A 80 1.73 0.71 -19.09
C PRO A 80 3.18 1.07 -18.73
N ALA A 81 4.03 1.22 -19.75
CA ALA A 81 5.47 1.40 -19.56
C ALA A 81 5.83 2.58 -18.64
N GLN A 82 5.00 3.62 -18.63
CA GLN A 82 5.14 4.78 -17.75
C GLN A 82 5.07 4.45 -16.26
N PHE A 83 4.41 3.37 -15.84
CA PHE A 83 4.36 2.98 -14.42
C PHE A 83 5.62 2.24 -13.96
N ARG A 84 6.40 1.65 -14.87
CA ARG A 84 7.55 0.80 -14.54
C ARG A 84 8.60 1.46 -13.63
N PRO A 85 8.96 2.74 -13.80
CA PRO A 85 9.92 3.41 -12.92
C PRO A 85 9.46 3.56 -11.46
N PHE A 86 8.17 3.39 -11.20
CA PHE A 86 7.56 3.56 -9.87
C PHE A 86 7.31 2.23 -9.17
N ILE A 87 7.57 1.10 -9.83
CA ILE A 87 7.38 -0.24 -9.25
C ILE A 87 8.59 -0.61 -8.39
N LEU A 88 8.41 -0.61 -7.08
CA LEU A 88 9.36 -1.14 -6.10
C LEU A 88 9.50 -2.66 -6.20
N ASN A 89 10.68 -3.17 -5.90
CA ASN A 89 10.88 -4.58 -5.60
C ASN A 89 10.52 -4.81 -4.12
N LEU A 90 9.25 -5.02 -3.81
CA LEU A 90 8.77 -5.05 -2.42
C LEU A 90 9.39 -6.14 -1.54
N ASN A 91 9.91 -7.23 -2.11
CA ASN A 91 10.64 -8.25 -1.36
C ASN A 91 12.01 -7.76 -0.85
N VAL A 92 12.51 -6.65 -1.40
CA VAL A 92 13.78 -6.01 -1.04
C VAL A 92 13.50 -4.67 -0.36
N ASP A 93 12.72 -3.81 -1.02
CA ASP A 93 12.49 -2.43 -0.58
C ASP A 93 11.60 -2.36 0.67
N CYS A 94 10.70 -3.34 0.84
CA CYS A 94 9.69 -3.40 1.90
C CYS A 94 9.63 -4.78 2.57
N ALA A 95 10.78 -5.45 2.71
CA ALA A 95 10.87 -6.83 3.16
C ALA A 95 10.19 -7.08 4.52
N SER A 96 10.27 -6.12 5.45
CA SER A 96 9.68 -6.26 6.78
C SER A 96 8.16 -6.25 6.70
N LEU A 97 7.56 -5.31 5.95
CA LEU A 97 6.13 -5.22 5.71
C LEU A 97 5.62 -6.50 5.04
N ILE A 98 6.29 -6.96 3.98
CA ILE A 98 5.87 -8.17 3.26
C ILE A 98 5.89 -9.41 4.15
N ALA A 99 6.91 -9.54 5.01
CA ALA A 99 7.03 -10.72 5.86
C ALA A 99 6.12 -10.69 7.11
N ASN A 100 5.75 -9.51 7.61
CA ASN A 100 5.16 -9.38 8.96
C ASN A 100 3.80 -8.67 8.99
N TRP A 101 3.36 -8.06 7.88
CA TRP A 101 2.09 -7.34 7.87
C TRP A 101 0.93 -8.23 7.40
N ASN A 102 -0.09 -8.31 8.24
CA ASN A 102 -1.40 -8.87 7.92
C ASN A 102 -2.45 -8.05 8.66
N PRO A 103 -3.51 -7.54 7.99
CA PRO A 103 -4.51 -6.69 8.64
C PRO A 103 -5.29 -7.42 9.73
N ASN A 104 -5.28 -8.76 9.77
CA ASN A 104 -5.92 -9.54 10.84
C ASN A 104 -5.18 -9.45 12.17
N ASN A 105 -3.89 -9.09 12.14
CA ASN A 105 -3.09 -8.89 13.36
C ASN A 105 -3.52 -7.66 14.16
N ARG A 106 -4.44 -6.83 13.64
CA ARG A 106 -4.99 -5.65 14.35
C ARG A 106 -5.60 -5.97 15.72
N TYR A 107 -6.08 -7.20 15.92
CA TYR A 107 -6.64 -7.67 17.19
C TYR A 107 -5.71 -8.65 17.92
N ASP A 108 -4.52 -8.86 17.40
CA ASP A 108 -3.56 -9.82 17.93
C ASP A 108 -2.43 -9.07 18.67
N ASP A 109 -2.49 -9.12 19.99
CA ASP A 109 -1.47 -8.53 20.86
C ASP A 109 -0.11 -9.26 20.72
N ALA A 110 -0.08 -10.46 20.14
CA ALA A 110 1.14 -11.24 19.87
C ALA A 110 1.72 -11.02 18.46
N SER A 111 1.21 -10.05 17.70
CA SER A 111 1.64 -9.75 16.32
C SER A 111 3.13 -9.39 16.16
N GLY A 112 3.81 -9.05 17.26
CA GLY A 112 5.19 -8.56 17.24
C GLY A 112 5.33 -7.16 16.64
N TRP A 113 4.24 -6.39 16.53
CA TRP A 113 4.24 -5.00 16.07
C TRP A 113 4.62 -4.03 17.20
N ASP A 114 5.85 -4.20 17.67
CA ASP A 114 6.48 -3.34 18.68
C ASP A 114 7.14 -2.10 18.06
N GLN A 115 7.86 -1.34 18.88
CA GLN A 115 8.61 -0.16 18.43
C GLN A 115 9.60 -0.47 17.31
N ALA A 116 10.36 -1.56 17.42
CA ALA A 116 11.37 -1.93 16.45
C ALA A 116 10.71 -2.25 15.09
N LYS A 117 9.61 -2.98 15.11
CA LYS A 117 8.81 -3.26 13.91
C LYS A 117 8.20 -2.00 13.34
N SER A 118 7.70 -1.11 14.19
CA SER A 118 7.12 0.16 13.77
C SER A 118 8.14 1.05 13.08
N ASN A 119 9.37 1.15 13.60
CA ASN A 119 10.47 1.87 12.94
C ASN A 119 10.73 1.35 11.52
N GLN A 120 10.78 0.02 11.35
CA GLN A 120 10.96 -0.60 10.04
C GLN A 120 9.79 -0.28 9.10
N PHE A 121 8.55 -0.43 9.60
CA PHE A 121 7.34 -0.19 8.80
C PHE A 121 7.21 1.28 8.40
N GLN A 122 7.59 2.24 9.25
CA GLN A 122 7.58 3.66 8.87
C GLN A 122 8.51 3.90 7.68
N ILE A 123 9.74 3.38 7.71
CA ILE A 123 10.70 3.55 6.61
C ILE A 123 10.17 2.94 5.32
N GLU A 124 9.64 1.72 5.38
CA GLU A 124 9.16 1.01 4.20
C GLU A 124 7.83 1.58 3.65
N MET A 125 6.97 2.08 4.54
CA MET A 125 5.75 2.83 4.21
C MET A 125 6.08 4.11 3.43
N GLU A 126 7.06 4.90 3.88
CA GLU A 126 7.47 6.13 3.20
C GLU A 126 7.95 5.83 1.77
N LYS A 127 8.74 4.77 1.54
CA LYS A 127 9.14 4.36 0.19
C LYS A 127 7.93 4.12 -0.72
N CYS A 128 6.89 3.46 -0.20
CA CYS A 128 5.67 3.21 -0.96
C CYS A 128 4.92 4.51 -1.26
N PHE A 129 4.81 5.39 -0.26
CA PHE A 129 4.12 6.66 -0.42
C PHE A 129 4.86 7.62 -1.36
N ASP A 130 6.18 7.67 -1.29
CA ASP A 130 7.03 8.42 -2.21
C ASP A 130 6.76 8.00 -3.66
N LYS A 131 6.55 6.71 -3.93
CA LYS A 131 6.16 6.27 -5.28
C LYS A 131 4.77 6.73 -5.69
N VAL A 132 3.82 6.82 -4.77
CA VAL A 132 2.52 7.43 -5.05
C VAL A 132 2.68 8.92 -5.37
N ALA A 133 3.47 9.65 -4.58
CA ALA A 133 3.75 11.06 -4.80
C ALA A 133 4.49 11.32 -6.12
N ASP A 134 5.51 10.52 -6.43
CA ASP A 134 6.29 10.58 -7.66
C ASP A 134 5.40 10.37 -8.90
N MET A 135 4.47 9.41 -8.85
CA MET A 135 3.50 9.17 -9.94
C MET A 135 2.56 10.36 -10.13
N TYR A 136 2.10 10.98 -9.04
CA TYR A 136 1.24 12.18 -9.08
C TYR A 136 1.99 13.39 -9.66
N ILE A 137 3.22 13.64 -9.21
CA ILE A 137 4.08 14.73 -9.72
C ILE A 137 4.39 14.53 -11.21
N SER A 138 4.59 13.28 -11.62
CA SER A 138 4.83 12.91 -13.02
C SER A 138 3.58 12.94 -13.90
N GLN A 139 2.41 13.30 -13.34
CA GLN A 139 1.10 13.36 -14.03
C GLN A 139 0.69 12.03 -14.68
N ILE A 140 1.05 10.92 -14.04
CA ILE A 140 0.69 9.57 -14.49
C ILE A 140 -0.60 9.08 -13.82
N ILE A 141 -0.91 9.62 -12.64
CA ILE A 141 -2.14 9.41 -11.86
C ILE A 141 -2.72 10.72 -11.37
#